data_AF-A0A432UYV6-F1
#
_entry.id   AF-A0A432UYV6-F1
#
_cell.length_a   1.000
_cell.length_b   1.000
_cell.length_c   1.000
_cell.angle_alpha   90.00
_cell.angle_beta   90.00
_cell.angle_gamma   90.00
#
_symmetry.space_group_name_H-M   'P 1'
#
loop_
_entity.id
_entity.type
_entity.pdbx_description
1 polymer ?
#
loop_
_entity_poly.entity_id
_entity_poly.type
_entity_poly.pdbx_seq_one_letter_code
_entity_poly.pdbx_strand_id
1 'polypeptide(L)'
;LERGIVVSYETIRRWGKKFGPNYTRRLRRKQPSRHDVWHLDEVVITIAGKKHWLWRAVDQDGYVLDEIVQNRRNTKAAKRLLTRLLKKQGITPKRMVTDKLRSYGAARRQVMPSIEHRSHKGLNNRAENSHVPLRKRERSMQRFRSAGSLQRFVSVFSAIRNLFVPPRSKRSAFQNRVHRFLAIAEWKAVAGTVV
;
A
#
# COMPACT_ATOMS: atom_id res chain seq x y z
N LEU A 1 -6.36 -14.76 23.55
CA LEU A 1 -7.56 -14.86 22.68
C LEU A 1 -8.60 -13.90 23.26
N GLU A 2 -9.04 -12.87 22.53
CA GLU A 2 -9.92 -11.81 23.07
C GLU A 2 -11.37 -12.29 23.33
N ARG A 3 -11.78 -13.42 22.74
CA ARG A 3 -13.15 -13.98 22.87
C ARG A 3 -13.22 -15.49 23.17
N GLY A 4 -12.10 -16.14 23.46
CA GLY A 4 -12.07 -17.60 23.73
C GLY A 4 -12.43 -18.53 22.56
N ILE A 5 -12.75 -18.01 21.37
CA ILE A 5 -13.14 -18.84 20.21
C ILE A 5 -11.90 -19.37 19.49
N VAL A 6 -11.81 -20.69 19.36
CA VAL A 6 -10.83 -21.36 18.48
C VAL A 6 -11.34 -21.33 17.05
N VAL A 7 -10.57 -20.72 16.14
CA VAL A 7 -10.92 -20.63 14.73
C VAL A 7 -9.80 -21.21 13.87
N SER A 8 -10.18 -21.92 12.81
CA SER A 8 -9.20 -22.40 11.83
C SER A 8 -8.67 -21.23 10.97
N TYR A 9 -7.50 -21.44 10.37
CA TYR A 9 -6.92 -20.51 9.40
C TYR A 9 -7.88 -20.21 8.24
N GLU A 10 -8.60 -21.22 7.73
CA GLU A 10 -9.53 -21.06 6.61
C GLU A 10 -10.74 -20.21 7.01
N THR A 11 -11.21 -20.30 8.26
CA THR A 11 -12.25 -19.41 8.79
C THR A 11 -11.78 -17.96 8.79
N ILE A 12 -10.58 -17.69 9.32
CA ILE A 12 -9.98 -16.34 9.30
C ILE A 12 -9.84 -15.82 7.87
N ARG A 13 -9.39 -16.68 6.94
CA ARG A 13 -9.24 -16.33 5.52
C ARG A 13 -10.58 -15.98 4.87
N ARG A 14 -11.63 -16.76 5.13
CA ARG A 14 -12.99 -16.51 4.64
C ARG A 14 -13.55 -15.21 5.19
N TRP A 15 -13.33 -14.91 6.48
CA TRP A 15 -13.70 -13.63 7.08
C TRP A 15 -12.96 -12.47 6.45
N GLY A 16 -11.66 -12.58 6.21
CA GLY A 16 -10.89 -11.56 5.49
C GLY A 16 -11.45 -11.28 4.10
N LYS A 17 -11.89 -12.32 3.38
CA LYS A 17 -12.54 -12.18 2.07
C LYS A 17 -13.93 -11.53 2.17
N LYS A 18 -14.73 -11.90 3.18
CA LYS A 18 -16.10 -11.43 3.38
C LYS A 18 -16.16 -9.99 3.88
N PHE A 19 -15.43 -9.69 4.95
CA PHE A 19 -15.54 -8.41 5.67
C PHE A 19 -14.49 -7.39 5.26
N GLY A 20 -13.31 -7.84 4.81
CA GLY A 20 -12.20 -6.96 4.43
C GLY A 20 -12.61 -5.83 3.48
N PRO A 21 -13.30 -6.12 2.35
CA PRO A 21 -13.75 -5.07 1.44
C PRO A 21 -14.68 -4.05 2.09
N ASN A 22 -15.59 -4.48 2.96
CA ASN A 22 -16.48 -3.57 3.69
C ASN A 22 -15.68 -2.64 4.60
N TYR A 23 -14.72 -3.19 5.36
CA TYR A 23 -13.84 -2.39 6.21
C TYR A 23 -13.08 -1.35 5.38
N THR A 24 -12.46 -1.75 4.27
CA THR A 24 -11.71 -0.81 3.43
C THR A 24 -12.54 0.35 2.86
N ARG A 25 -13.84 0.13 2.61
CA ARG A 25 -14.73 1.20 2.12
C ARG A 25 -15.10 2.19 3.21
N ARG A 26 -15.17 1.75 4.47
CA ARG A 26 -15.53 2.58 5.62
C ARG A 26 -14.33 3.38 6.15
N LEU A 27 -13.11 2.90 5.91
CA LEU A 27 -11.88 3.60 6.32
C LEU A 27 -11.68 4.88 5.52
N ARG A 28 -11.42 5.98 6.23
CA ARG A 28 -11.16 7.27 5.58
C ARG A 28 -9.82 7.24 4.87
N ARG A 29 -9.80 7.76 3.63
CA ARG A 29 -8.55 7.92 2.88
C ARG A 29 -7.96 9.30 3.13
N LYS A 30 -6.63 9.38 3.20
CA LYS A 30 -5.91 10.67 3.16
C LYS A 30 -6.32 11.43 1.89
N GLN A 31 -6.65 12.70 2.03
CA GLN A 31 -6.95 13.56 0.89
C GLN A 31 -5.69 13.79 0.04
N PRO A 32 -5.78 13.69 -1.29
CA PRO A 32 -4.67 13.97 -2.18
C PRO A 32 -4.18 15.43 -2.03
N SER A 33 -2.87 15.66 -2.06
CA SER A 33 -2.28 17.00 -2.07
C SER A 33 -1.34 17.23 -3.26
N ARG A 34 -1.38 18.42 -3.87
CA ARG A 34 -0.43 18.81 -4.93
C ARG A 34 1.01 18.87 -4.43
N HIS A 35 1.20 18.93 -3.12
CA HIS A 35 2.52 18.91 -2.48
C HIS A 35 3.05 17.50 -2.22
N ASP A 36 2.25 16.46 -2.49
CA ASP A 36 2.67 15.09 -2.27
C ASP A 36 3.83 14.70 -3.18
N VAL A 37 4.75 13.92 -2.62
CA VAL A 37 5.84 13.28 -3.32
C VAL A 37 5.50 11.81 -3.42
N TRP A 38 5.37 11.30 -4.64
CA TRP A 38 5.09 9.89 -4.85
C TRP A 38 6.40 9.11 -4.94
N HIS A 39 6.56 8.12 -4.09
CA HIS A 39 7.63 7.14 -4.13
C HIS A 39 7.08 5.83 -4.67
N LEU A 40 7.69 5.30 -5.73
CA LEU A 40 7.23 4.09 -6.39
C LEU A 40 8.32 3.05 -6.43
N ASP A 41 7.93 1.83 -6.13
CA ASP A 41 8.83 0.68 -6.17
C ASP A 41 8.03 -0.59 -6.46
N GLU A 42 8.76 -1.62 -6.88
CA GLU A 42 8.20 -2.93 -7.13
C GLU A 42 8.97 -4.01 -6.38
N VAL A 43 8.21 -4.95 -5.83
CA VAL A 43 8.77 -6.08 -5.10
C VAL A 43 8.37 -7.39 -5.74
N VAL A 44 9.33 -8.29 -5.91
CA VAL A 44 9.08 -9.64 -6.44
C VAL A 44 8.48 -10.54 -5.36
N ILE A 45 7.40 -11.23 -5.72
CA ILE A 45 6.71 -12.22 -4.89
C ILE A 45 6.56 -13.50 -5.72
N THR A 46 7.08 -14.60 -5.19
CA THR A 46 7.01 -15.91 -5.87
C THR A 46 5.74 -16.63 -5.44
N ILE A 47 4.91 -16.99 -6.42
CA ILE A 47 3.63 -17.67 -6.23
C ILE A 47 3.65 -18.93 -7.08
N ALA A 48 3.53 -20.10 -6.46
CA ALA A 48 3.57 -21.40 -7.16
C ALA A 48 4.75 -21.51 -8.16
N GLY A 49 5.95 -21.11 -7.74
CA GLY A 49 7.16 -21.12 -8.57
C GLY A 49 7.28 -19.99 -9.60
N LYS A 50 6.23 -19.19 -9.82
CA LYS A 50 6.22 -18.09 -10.81
C LYS A 50 6.48 -16.75 -10.14
N LYS A 51 7.28 -15.89 -10.80
CA LYS A 51 7.54 -14.51 -10.34
C LYS A 51 6.34 -13.62 -10.65
N HIS A 52 5.88 -12.91 -9.63
CA HIS A 52 4.94 -11.80 -9.74
C HIS A 52 5.58 -10.54 -9.16
N TRP A 53 5.12 -9.38 -9.60
CA TRP A 53 5.58 -8.07 -9.14
C TRP A 53 4.43 -7.33 -8.49
N LEU A 54 4.58 -7.01 -7.22
CA LEU A 54 3.72 -6.04 -6.56
C LEU A 54 4.31 -4.66 -6.81
N TRP A 55 3.60 -3.90 -7.63
CA TRP A 55 3.89 -2.50 -7.90
C TRP A 55 3.18 -1.64 -6.86
N ARG A 56 3.91 -0.76 -6.20
CA ARG A 56 3.38 0.04 -5.09
C ARG A 56 3.78 1.50 -5.24
N ALA A 57 2.83 2.38 -4.96
CA ALA A 57 3.06 3.80 -4.79
C ALA A 57 2.71 4.22 -3.36
N VAL A 58 3.62 4.96 -2.72
CA VAL A 58 3.42 5.56 -1.41
C VAL A 58 3.73 7.05 -1.46
N ASP A 59 3.20 7.81 -0.51
CA ASP A 59 3.59 9.21 -0.34
C ASP A 59 4.85 9.35 0.53
N GLN A 60 5.27 10.60 0.78
CA GLN A 60 6.38 10.96 1.66
C GLN A 60 6.26 10.46 3.11
N ASP A 61 5.03 10.20 3.58
CA ASP A 61 4.74 9.74 4.93
C ASP A 61 4.76 8.19 5.00
N GLY A 62 4.72 7.52 3.85
CA GLY A 62 4.66 6.07 3.73
C GLY A 62 3.22 5.55 3.70
N TYR A 63 2.26 6.44 3.49
CA TYR A 63 0.87 6.12 3.25
C TYR A 63 0.75 5.49 1.86
N VAL A 64 0.11 4.33 1.78
CA VAL A 64 -0.01 3.59 0.53
C VAL A 64 -1.12 4.19 -0.33
N LEU A 65 -0.75 4.72 -1.48
CA LEU A 65 -1.65 5.42 -2.41
C LEU A 65 -2.34 4.42 -3.35
N ASP A 66 -1.57 3.59 -4.05
CA ASP A 66 -2.10 2.48 -4.85
C ASP A 66 -1.13 1.31 -4.94
N GLU A 67 -1.69 0.13 -5.21
CA GLU A 67 -0.97 -1.12 -5.35
C GLU A 67 -1.61 -2.04 -6.38
N ILE A 68 -0.78 -2.68 -7.19
CA ILE A 68 -1.25 -3.67 -8.16
C ILE A 68 -0.24 -4.81 -8.32
N VAL A 69 -0.75 -6.03 -8.23
CA VAL A 69 -0.01 -7.25 -8.56
C VAL A 69 -0.06 -7.46 -10.06
N GLN A 70 1.11 -7.61 -10.68
CA GLN A 70 1.26 -7.87 -12.11
C GLN A 70 2.24 -9.01 -12.34
N ASN A 71 2.11 -9.66 -13.49
CA ASN A 71 2.93 -10.77 -13.95
C ASN A 71 4.16 -10.34 -14.77
N ARG A 72 4.36 -9.03 -14.98
CA ARG A 72 5.49 -8.50 -15.75
C ARG A 72 6.12 -7.30 -15.04
N ARG A 73 7.44 -7.15 -15.21
CA ARG A 73 8.25 -5.99 -14.81
C ARG A 73 8.65 -5.17 -16.03
N ASN A 74 7.74 -4.35 -16.55
CA ASN A 74 7.98 -3.57 -17.78
C ASN A 74 7.22 -2.23 -17.79
N THR A 75 7.46 -1.43 -18.83
CA THR A 75 6.82 -0.11 -19.03
C THR A 75 5.29 -0.20 -19.06
N LYS A 76 4.70 -1.23 -19.68
CA LYS A 76 3.24 -1.41 -19.71
C LYS A 76 2.66 -1.58 -18.31
N ALA A 77 3.33 -2.37 -17.48
CA ALA A 77 2.95 -2.59 -16.08
C ALA A 77 3.12 -1.31 -15.23
N ALA A 78 4.24 -0.58 -15.38
CA ALA A 78 4.46 0.70 -14.72
C ALA A 78 3.40 1.75 -15.13
N LYS A 79 3.10 1.86 -16.44
CA LYS A 79 2.06 2.74 -16.99
C LYS A 79 0.70 2.45 -16.38
N ARG A 80 0.35 1.16 -16.24
CA ARG A 80 -0.92 0.75 -15.62
C ARG A 80 -1.02 1.21 -14.17
N LEU A 81 0.05 1.09 -13.38
CA LEU A 81 0.09 1.63 -12.02
C LEU A 81 -0.12 3.15 -12.04
N LEU A 82 0.66 3.90 -12.84
CA LEU A 82 0.59 5.36 -12.87
C LEU A 82 -0.79 5.87 -13.29
N THR A 83 -1.39 5.26 -14.31
CA THR A 83 -2.74 5.63 -14.80
C THR A 83 -3.79 5.40 -13.72
N ARG A 84 -3.74 4.25 -13.04
CA ARG A 84 -4.65 3.95 -11.93
C ARG A 84 -4.45 4.91 -10.76
N LEU A 85 -3.20 5.16 -10.42
CA LEU A 85 -2.83 6.04 -9.31
C LEU A 85 -3.35 7.46 -9.56
N LEU A 86 -3.12 8.04 -10.74
CA LEU A 86 -3.65 9.36 -11.09
C LEU A 86 -5.17 9.41 -11.07
N LYS A 87 -5.85 8.41 -11.66
CA LYS A 87 -7.32 8.35 -11.61
C LYS A 87 -7.83 8.31 -10.17
N LYS A 88 -7.13 7.60 -9.29
CA LYS A 88 -7.50 7.42 -7.89
C LYS A 88 -7.21 8.64 -7.02
N GLN A 89 -6.14 9.36 -7.30
CA GLN A 89 -5.76 10.58 -6.57
C GLN A 89 -6.42 11.83 -7.15
N GLY A 90 -6.88 11.80 -8.40
CA GLY A 90 -7.52 12.94 -9.08
C GLY A 90 -6.59 14.12 -9.37
N ILE A 91 -5.36 14.10 -8.85
CA ILE A 91 -4.37 15.18 -8.99
C ILE A 91 -2.99 14.59 -9.25
N THR A 92 -2.11 15.40 -9.85
CA THR A 92 -0.69 15.06 -10.00
C THR A 92 0.10 15.40 -8.73
N PRO A 93 1.18 14.64 -8.42
CA PRO A 93 2.07 14.97 -7.31
C PRO A 93 2.97 16.14 -7.68
N LYS A 94 3.67 16.68 -6.68
CA LYS A 94 4.77 17.63 -6.89
C LYS A 94 5.90 17.01 -7.70
N ARG A 95 6.26 15.76 -7.37
CA ARG A 95 7.31 14.99 -8.05
C ARG A 95 7.15 13.49 -7.83
N MET A 96 7.79 12.74 -8.72
CA MET A 96 7.87 11.29 -8.68
C MET A 96 9.29 10.84 -8.34
N VAL A 97 9.43 9.91 -7.40
CA VAL A 97 10.70 9.32 -6.99
C VAL A 97 10.62 7.81 -7.20
N THR A 98 11.62 7.24 -7.86
CA THR A 98 11.72 5.79 -8.08
C THR A 98 13.15 5.33 -7.91
N ASP A 99 13.34 4.01 -7.84
CA ASP A 99 14.66 3.42 -8.11
C ASP A 99 15.00 3.54 -9.63
N LYS A 100 16.12 2.97 -10.04
CA LYS A 100 16.71 3.04 -11.38
C LYS A 100 16.01 2.19 -12.45
N LEU A 101 14.81 1.67 -12.18
CA LEU A 101 14.06 0.92 -13.19
C LEU A 101 13.57 1.86 -14.31
N ARG A 102 14.19 1.75 -15.49
CA ARG A 102 13.88 2.55 -16.69
C ARG A 102 12.39 2.54 -17.10
N SER A 103 11.66 1.48 -16.74
CA SER A 103 10.22 1.35 -17.03
C SER A 103 9.39 2.49 -16.44
N TYR A 104 9.76 3.03 -15.26
CA TYR A 104 9.06 4.17 -14.67
C TYR A 104 9.25 5.44 -15.48
N GLY A 105 10.49 5.75 -15.89
CA GLY A 105 10.77 6.92 -16.71
C GLY A 105 10.04 6.88 -18.05
N ALA A 106 10.00 5.72 -18.70
CA ALA A 106 9.24 5.52 -19.93
C ALA A 106 7.72 5.66 -19.72
N ALA A 107 7.18 5.12 -18.63
CA ALA A 107 5.76 5.23 -18.31
C ALA A 107 5.36 6.68 -17.94
N ARG A 108 6.19 7.38 -17.16
CA ARG A 108 5.96 8.78 -16.76
C ARG A 108 5.89 9.71 -17.96
N ARG A 109 6.78 9.55 -18.96
CA ARG A 109 6.73 10.35 -20.20
C ARG A 109 5.38 10.25 -20.92
N GLN A 110 4.67 9.13 -20.81
CA GLN A 110 3.38 8.92 -21.46
C GLN A 110 2.18 9.38 -20.62
N VAL A 111 2.30 9.37 -19.29
CA VAL A 111 1.17 9.55 -18.38
C VAL A 111 1.19 10.90 -17.68
N MET A 112 2.37 11.42 -17.37
CA MET A 112 2.58 12.65 -16.60
C MET A 112 3.90 13.33 -17.02
N PRO A 113 4.00 13.78 -18.29
CA PRO A 113 5.24 14.29 -18.87
C PRO A 113 5.78 15.55 -18.18
N SER A 114 4.94 16.35 -17.53
CA SER A 114 5.34 17.58 -16.84
C SER A 114 5.92 17.36 -15.44
N ILE A 115 5.77 16.18 -14.84
CA ILE A 115 6.09 15.97 -13.42
C ILE A 115 7.55 15.59 -13.20
N GLU A 116 8.31 16.40 -12.47
CA GLU A 116 9.70 16.11 -12.09
C GLU A 116 9.87 14.64 -11.63
N HIS A 117 10.83 13.93 -12.23
CA HIS A 117 11.15 12.54 -11.90
C HIS A 117 12.59 12.44 -11.41
N ARG A 118 12.75 11.95 -10.18
CA ARG A 118 14.05 11.63 -9.60
C ARG A 118 14.23 10.13 -9.52
N SER A 119 15.21 9.61 -10.25
CA SER A 119 15.60 8.19 -10.22
C SER A 119 16.86 8.04 -9.37
N HIS A 120 16.70 7.77 -8.08
CA HIS A 120 17.83 7.68 -7.15
C HIS A 120 17.55 6.69 -6.02
N LYS A 121 18.41 5.67 -5.87
CA LYS A 121 18.29 4.59 -4.88
C LYS A 121 18.00 5.14 -3.47
N GLY A 122 18.87 5.98 -2.94
CA GLY A 122 18.71 6.53 -1.59
C GLY A 122 17.48 7.42 -1.37
N LEU A 123 16.88 7.98 -2.44
CA LEU A 123 15.65 8.77 -2.32
C LEU A 123 14.41 7.88 -2.29
N ASN A 124 14.51 6.61 -2.73
CA ASN A 124 13.40 5.67 -2.79
C ASN A 124 13.23 4.80 -1.53
N ASN A 125 14.05 5.01 -0.49
CA ASN A 125 13.99 4.29 0.79
C ASN A 125 12.56 4.26 1.38
N ARG A 126 11.74 5.29 1.10
CA ARG A 126 10.34 5.34 1.56
C ARG A 126 9.48 4.23 0.96
N ALA A 127 9.60 4.00 -0.35
CA ALA A 127 8.88 2.91 -1.02
C ALA A 127 9.45 1.55 -0.60
N GLU A 128 10.77 1.41 -0.54
CA GLU A 128 11.45 0.17 -0.10
C GLU A 128 11.01 -0.25 1.32
N ASN A 129 11.07 0.67 2.28
CA ASN A 129 10.65 0.43 3.66
C ASN A 129 9.16 0.10 3.78
N SER A 130 8.34 0.57 2.85
CA SER A 130 6.92 0.22 2.83
C SER A 130 6.70 -1.28 2.65
N HIS A 131 7.62 -1.99 1.97
CA HIS A 131 7.51 -3.42 1.72
C HIS A 131 7.76 -4.28 2.96
N VAL A 132 8.48 -3.76 3.97
CA VAL A 132 8.88 -4.55 5.15
C VAL A 132 7.69 -5.19 5.89
N PRO A 133 6.61 -4.46 6.23
CA PRO A 133 5.46 -5.08 6.89
C PRO A 133 4.77 -6.14 6.04
N LEU A 134 4.71 -5.95 4.72
CA LEU A 134 4.18 -6.95 3.80
C LEU A 134 5.07 -8.21 3.80
N ARG A 135 6.40 -8.05 3.71
CA ARG A 135 7.34 -9.17 3.74
C ARG A 135 7.24 -9.98 5.02
N LYS A 136 7.08 -9.32 6.18
CA LYS A 136 6.86 -10.00 7.46
C LYS A 136 5.61 -10.88 7.40
N ARG A 137 4.49 -10.33 6.90
CA ARG A 137 3.23 -11.09 6.76
C ARG A 137 3.33 -12.23 5.74
N GLU A 138 3.95 -11.98 4.58
CA GLU A 138 4.19 -12.99 3.55
C GLU A 138 4.93 -14.21 4.11
N ARG A 139 5.97 -13.99 4.92
CA ARG A 139 6.75 -15.06 5.58
C ARG A 139 5.89 -15.82 6.59
N SER A 140 5.19 -15.13 7.49
CA SER A 140 4.32 -15.77 8.48
C SER A 140 3.17 -16.57 7.85
N MET A 141 2.69 -16.15 6.68
CA MET A 141 1.62 -16.82 5.95
C MET A 141 2.12 -17.95 5.04
N GLN A 142 3.42 -18.28 5.08
CA GLN A 142 4.04 -19.29 4.22
C GLN A 142 3.81 -19.03 2.72
N ARG A 143 3.89 -17.76 2.31
CA ARG A 143 3.69 -17.25 0.94
C ARG A 143 2.26 -17.37 0.43
N PHE A 144 1.98 -16.63 -0.64
CA PHE A 144 0.66 -16.63 -1.28
C PHE A 144 0.54 -17.77 -2.29
N ARG A 145 -0.67 -18.34 -2.40
CA ARG A 145 -0.97 -19.42 -3.35
C ARG A 145 -1.50 -18.93 -4.71
N SER A 146 -1.94 -17.67 -4.81
CA SER A 146 -2.37 -17.06 -6.09
C SER A 146 -2.21 -15.55 -6.10
N ALA A 147 -2.02 -14.96 -7.29
CA ALA A 147 -1.92 -13.51 -7.47
C ALA A 147 -3.20 -12.78 -7.03
N GLY A 148 -4.37 -13.37 -7.28
CA GLY A 148 -5.65 -12.81 -6.82
C GLY A 148 -5.77 -12.82 -5.29
N SER A 149 -5.22 -13.84 -4.61
CA SER A 149 -5.17 -13.87 -3.15
C SER A 149 -4.25 -12.79 -2.60
N LEU A 150 -3.07 -12.61 -3.20
CA LEU A 150 -2.15 -11.53 -2.83
C LEU A 150 -2.79 -10.16 -3.06
N GLN A 151 -3.44 -9.93 -4.21
CA GLN A 151 -4.08 -8.66 -4.52
C GLN A 151 -5.17 -8.30 -3.51
N ARG A 152 -6.05 -9.26 -3.16
CA ARG A 152 -7.07 -9.06 -2.13
C ARG A 152 -6.46 -8.76 -0.76
N PHE A 153 -5.41 -9.51 -0.39
CA PHE A 153 -4.70 -9.29 0.86
C PHE A 153 -4.13 -7.88 0.95
N VAL A 154 -3.35 -7.43 -0.04
CA VAL A 154 -2.71 -6.10 0.02
C VAL A 154 -3.75 -4.97 0.00
N SER A 155 -4.86 -5.13 -0.73
CA SER A 155 -5.94 -4.13 -0.73
C SER A 155 -6.53 -3.88 0.66
N VAL A 156 -6.70 -4.92 1.48
CA VAL A 156 -7.19 -4.80 2.85
C VAL A 156 -6.08 -4.42 3.82
N PHE A 157 -4.94 -5.12 3.74
CA PHE A 157 -3.80 -4.93 4.63
C PHE A 157 -3.29 -3.49 4.59
N SER A 158 -3.12 -2.92 3.39
CA SER A 158 -2.61 -1.56 3.25
C SER A 158 -3.63 -0.52 3.68
N ALA A 159 -4.93 -0.74 3.46
CA ALA A 159 -5.97 0.17 3.94
C ALA A 159 -5.99 0.25 5.48
N ILE A 160 -5.89 -0.89 6.17
CA ILE A 160 -5.80 -0.92 7.63
C ILE A 160 -4.48 -0.29 8.09
N ARG A 161 -3.35 -0.65 7.47
CA ARG A 161 -2.04 -0.09 7.83
C ARG A 161 -2.01 1.44 7.69
N ASN A 162 -2.66 1.98 6.67
CA ASN A 162 -2.71 3.41 6.41
C ASN A 162 -3.29 4.22 7.58
N LEU A 163 -4.19 3.65 8.40
CA LEU A 163 -4.68 4.30 9.62
C LEU A 163 -3.58 4.65 10.61
N PHE A 164 -2.51 3.85 10.63
CA PHE A 164 -1.42 3.95 11.58
C PHE A 164 -0.20 4.68 11.01
N VAL A 165 -0.33 5.29 9.82
CA VAL A 165 0.72 6.11 9.23
C VAL A 165 0.54 7.55 9.72
N PRO A 166 1.40 8.05 10.62
CA PRO A 166 1.28 9.43 11.10
C PRO A 166 1.62 10.42 9.97
N PRO A 167 0.90 11.55 9.86
CA PRO A 167 1.29 12.64 8.97
C PRO A 167 2.65 13.23 9.38
N ARG A 168 3.42 13.75 8.42
CA ARG A 168 4.71 14.41 8.67
C ARG A 168 4.67 15.55 9.69
N SER A 169 3.52 16.20 9.83
CA SER A 169 3.32 17.32 10.77
C SER A 169 3.37 16.87 12.22
N LYS A 170 3.18 15.56 12.50
CA LYS A 170 3.26 14.99 13.85
C LYS A 170 4.70 14.59 14.15
N ARG A 171 5.41 15.46 14.87
CA ARG A 171 6.85 15.30 15.15
C ARG A 171 7.14 14.84 16.57
N SER A 172 6.20 15.00 17.52
CA SER A 172 6.40 14.60 18.91
C SER A 172 5.90 13.19 19.20
N ALA A 173 6.51 12.54 20.20
CA ALA A 173 6.07 11.25 20.71
C ALA A 173 4.61 11.29 21.18
N PHE A 174 4.20 12.39 21.81
CA PHE A 174 2.82 12.62 22.25
C PHE A 174 1.84 12.64 21.07
N GLN A 175 2.12 13.41 20.02
CA GLN A 175 1.27 13.46 18.82
C GLN A 175 1.15 12.10 18.13
N ASN A 176 2.24 11.32 18.11
CA ASN A 176 2.24 9.95 17.60
C ASN A 176 1.39 9.01 18.46
N ARG A 177 1.44 9.14 19.79
CA ARG A 177 0.60 8.37 20.72
C ARG A 177 -0.88 8.70 20.53
N VAL A 178 -1.23 9.98 20.46
CA VAL A 178 -2.60 10.44 20.18
C VAL A 178 -3.08 9.92 18.83
N HIS A 179 -2.25 10.00 17.78
CA HIS A 179 -2.59 9.44 16.47
C HIS A 179 -2.90 7.94 16.53
N ARG A 180 -2.07 7.16 17.23
CA ARG A 180 -2.30 5.72 17.40
C ARG A 180 -3.59 5.44 18.17
N PHE A 181 -3.89 6.21 19.21
CA PHE A 181 -5.13 6.08 19.97
C PHE A 181 -6.36 6.32 19.06
N LEU A 182 -6.34 7.39 18.27
CA LEU A 182 -7.40 7.70 17.30
C LEU A 182 -7.52 6.62 16.20
N ALA A 183 -6.39 6.11 15.69
CA ALA A 183 -6.37 5.05 14.69
C ALA A 183 -6.98 3.74 15.23
N ILE A 184 -6.72 3.41 16.50
CA ILE A 184 -7.35 2.27 17.18
C ILE A 184 -8.86 2.50 17.34
N ALA A 185 -9.28 3.70 17.74
CA ALA A 185 -10.69 4.03 17.87
C ALA A 185 -11.44 3.94 16.52
N GLU A 186 -10.87 4.49 15.45
CA GLU A 186 -11.42 4.36 14.10
C GLU A 186 -11.49 2.89 13.65
N TRP A 187 -10.43 2.11 13.91
CA TRP A 187 -10.43 0.68 13.62
C TRP A 187 -11.55 -0.05 14.38
N LYS A 188 -11.73 0.20 15.68
CA LYS A 188 -12.81 -0.40 16.48
C LYS A 188 -14.20 -0.06 15.95
N ALA A 189 -14.41 1.21 15.58
CA ALA A 189 -15.67 1.67 14.98
C ALA A 189 -15.96 0.97 13.64
N VAL A 190 -14.95 0.80 12.79
CA VAL A 190 -15.09 0.10 11.50
C VAL A 190 -15.28 -1.40 11.68
N ALA A 191 -14.55 -2.02 12.60
CA ALA A 191 -14.65 -3.45 12.87
C ALA A 191 -15.94 -3.84 13.60
N GLY A 192 -16.71 -2.87 14.10
CA GLY A 192 -17.92 -3.14 14.90
C GLY A 192 -17.57 -3.74 16.26
N THR A 193 -16.40 -3.40 16.81
CA THR A 193 -15.94 -3.85 18.13
C THR A 193 -16.06 -2.73 19.18
N VAL A 194 -17.00 -1.81 18.97
CA VAL A 194 -17.42 -0.88 20.02
C VAL A 194 -18.22 -1.72 21.00
N VAL A 195 -17.61 -1.96 22.16
CA VAL A 195 -18.29 -2.40 23.39
C VAL A 195 -18.63 -1.13 24.14
#